data_AF-A0A7C2NB25-F1
#
_entry.id   AF-A0A7C2NB25-F1
#
_cell.length_a   1.000
_cell.length_b   1.000
_cell.length_c   1.000
_cell.angle_alpha   90.00
_cell.angle_beta   90.00
_cell.angle_gamma   90.00
#
_symmetry.space_group_name_H-M   'P 1'
#
loop_
_entity.id
_entity.type
_entity.pdbx_description
1 polymer ?
#
loop_
_entity_poly.entity_id
_entity_poly.type
_entity_poly.pdbx_seq_one_letter_code
_entity_poly.pdbx_strand_id
1 'polypeptide(L)'
;KEFKIKTLWDKVNNFAYIGFNPKSKVFFEIDFLRGFYKSITTIYDVTVKYLNVILSIFTGHIPLKTVYEQSAGPIGITKIMYDFATQGIYDYLMLVGLINVIIGLFNLFPFPALDGGRLLFIIINYILIGISLLLKKIGLYTRNIVITPDKEEIFHKVGLIVLLVFVVFVSFNDVGRIIRGESFIK
;
A
#
# COMPACT_ATOMS: atom_id res chain seq x y z
N LYS A 1 54.11 17.78 11.17
CA LYS A 1 52.78 18.37 10.83
C LYS A 1 51.73 17.32 11.15
N GLU A 2 50.96 17.48 12.22
CA GLU A 2 49.81 16.62 12.52
C GLU A 2 48.65 17.03 11.60
N PHE A 3 48.21 16.12 10.74
CA PHE A 3 47.04 16.36 9.88
C PHE A 3 45.78 15.93 10.64
N LYS A 4 45.00 16.90 11.13
CA LYS A 4 43.65 16.65 11.66
C LYS A 4 42.70 16.40 10.49
N ILE A 5 42.39 15.14 10.24
CA ILE A 5 41.41 14.75 9.22
C ILE A 5 40.00 14.83 9.84
N LYS A 6 39.09 15.60 9.23
CA LYS A 6 37.68 15.67 9.67
C LYS A 6 36.95 14.40 9.24
N THR A 7 36.47 13.62 10.21
CA THR A 7 35.54 12.50 9.99
C THR A 7 34.13 13.02 9.78
N LEU A 8 33.39 12.44 8.83
CA LEU A 8 31.94 12.61 8.73
C LEU A 8 31.27 11.41 9.40
N TRP A 9 30.24 11.66 10.20
CA TRP A 9 29.53 10.62 10.94
C TRP A 9 28.33 10.11 10.14
N ASP A 10 28.28 8.79 9.85
CA ASP A 10 27.08 8.19 9.25
C ASP A 10 26.04 7.95 10.34
N LYS A 11 24.96 8.73 10.37
CA LYS A 11 23.87 8.48 11.31
C LYS A 11 23.09 7.20 10.99
N VAL A 12 23.17 6.70 9.76
CA VAL A 12 22.40 5.53 9.31
C VAL A 12 23.15 4.24 9.65
N ASN A 13 24.46 4.23 9.43
CA ASN A 13 25.28 3.03 9.59
C ASN A 13 26.15 3.01 10.86
N ASN A 14 26.12 4.09 11.65
CA ASN A 14 26.76 4.21 12.97
C ASN A 14 28.28 3.97 12.98
N PHE A 15 28.98 4.40 11.92
CA PHE A 15 30.43 4.45 11.88
C PHE A 15 30.94 5.79 11.33
N ALA A 16 32.11 6.21 11.80
CA ALA A 16 32.82 7.37 11.28
C ALA A 16 33.65 6.97 10.06
N TYR A 17 33.53 7.73 8.97
CA TYR A 17 34.32 7.51 7.76
C TYR A 17 35.10 8.76 7.38
N ILE A 18 36.26 8.51 6.77
CA ILE A 18 37.18 9.51 6.25
C ILE A 18 37.31 9.25 4.75
N GLY A 19 36.84 10.18 3.91
CA GLY A 19 37.00 10.10 2.46
C GLY A 19 35.69 9.89 1.68
N PHE A 20 35.80 9.24 0.52
CA PHE A 20 34.73 9.05 -0.46
C PHE A 20 33.67 8.05 0.05
N ASN A 21 32.39 8.44 0.01
CA ASN A 21 31.27 7.53 0.21
C ASN A 21 31.00 6.81 -1.11
N PRO A 22 31.31 5.51 -1.26
CA PRO A 22 30.92 4.80 -2.45
C PRO A 22 29.40 4.75 -2.50
N LYS A 23 28.79 5.14 -3.62
CA LYS A 23 27.33 4.97 -3.87
C LYS A 23 26.92 3.49 -3.96
N SER A 24 27.77 2.55 -3.54
CA SER A 24 27.48 1.12 -3.52
C SER A 24 26.75 0.76 -2.23
N LYS A 25 25.63 0.07 -2.36
CA LYS A 25 24.93 -0.55 -1.22
C LYS A 25 25.88 -1.55 -0.57
N VAL A 26 26.26 -1.29 0.68
CA VAL A 26 27.04 -2.23 1.48
C VAL A 26 26.07 -3.27 2.01
N PHE A 27 26.18 -4.49 1.49
CA PHE A 27 25.42 -5.63 1.99
C PHE A 27 26.13 -6.18 3.22
N PHE A 28 25.41 -6.25 4.34
CA PHE A 28 25.86 -6.95 5.53
C PHE A 28 25.21 -8.33 5.55
N GLU A 29 26.00 -9.36 5.78
CA GLU A 29 25.44 -10.69 6.04
C GLU A 29 24.66 -10.64 7.35
N ILE A 30 23.40 -11.04 7.28
CA ILE A 30 22.50 -11.14 8.43
C ILE A 30 22.09 -12.59 8.57
N ASP A 31 22.15 -13.11 9.81
CA ASP A 31 21.66 -14.45 10.12
C ASP A 31 20.17 -14.57 9.76
N PHE A 32 19.71 -15.75 9.36
CA PHE A 32 18.32 -15.99 8.93
C PHE A 32 17.28 -15.44 9.93
N LEU A 33 17.44 -15.72 11.23
CA LEU A 33 16.50 -15.28 12.27
C LEU A 33 16.48 -13.75 12.41
N ARG A 34 17.65 -13.11 12.30
CA ARG A 34 17.76 -11.65 12.33
C ARG A 34 17.16 -11.03 11.07
N GLY A 35 17.40 -11.63 9.91
CA GLY A 35 16.78 -11.24 8.64
C GLY A 35 15.27 -11.37 8.66
N PHE A 36 14.73 -12.46 9.23
CA PHE A 36 13.31 -12.66 9.39
C PHE A 36 12.69 -11.60 10.33
N TYR A 37 13.28 -11.38 11.50
CA TYR A 37 12.83 -10.32 12.42
C TYR A 37 12.93 -8.92 11.78
N LYS A 38 14.02 -8.65 11.06
CA LYS A 38 14.20 -7.40 10.31
C LYS A 38 13.14 -7.24 9.22
N SER A 39 12.74 -8.32 8.56
CA SER A 39 11.69 -8.28 7.54
C SER A 39 10.33 -7.94 8.13
N ILE A 40 9.94 -8.54 9.27
CA ILE A 40 8.68 -8.23 9.96
C ILE A 40 8.64 -6.77 10.38
N THR A 41 9.71 -6.29 11.03
CA THR A 41 9.81 -4.89 11.45
C THR A 41 9.79 -3.93 10.25
N THR A 42 10.45 -4.29 9.15
CA THR A 42 10.42 -3.49 7.90
C THR A 42 9.01 -3.45 7.31
N ILE A 43 8.30 -4.58 7.26
CA ILE A 43 6.91 -4.65 6.79
C ILE A 43 6.03 -3.75 7.65
N TYR A 44 6.17 -3.82 8.98
CA TYR A 44 5.44 -2.95 9.91
C TYR A 44 5.73 -1.46 9.65
N ASP A 45 7.01 -1.09 9.56
CA ASP A 45 7.42 0.30 9.33
C ASP A 45 6.89 0.85 8.00
N VAL A 46 7.00 0.06 6.93
CA VAL A 46 6.46 0.42 5.60
C VAL A 46 4.94 0.54 5.69
N THR A 47 4.25 -0.41 6.32
CA THR A 47 2.80 -0.38 6.49
C THR A 47 2.34 0.90 7.19
N VAL A 48 2.96 1.24 8.33
CA VAL A 48 2.62 2.45 9.10
C VAL A 48 2.90 3.72 8.29
N LYS A 49 4.02 3.78 7.57
CA LYS A 49 4.33 4.93 6.70
C LYS A 49 3.28 5.13 5.62
N TYR A 50 2.87 4.07 4.94
CA TYR A 50 1.86 4.16 3.87
C TYR A 50 0.47 4.48 4.42
N LEU A 51 0.11 3.94 5.60
CA LEU A 51 -1.11 4.36 6.30
C LEU A 51 -1.09 5.85 6.61
N ASN A 52 0.03 6.40 7.08
CA ASN A 52 0.16 7.83 7.32
C ASN A 52 0.02 8.65 6.03
N VAL A 53 0.62 8.22 4.91
CA VAL A 53 0.44 8.88 3.61
C VAL A 53 -1.03 8.92 3.22
N ILE A 54 -1.73 7.78 3.33
CA ILE A 54 -3.16 7.67 3.06
C ILE A 54 -3.96 8.66 3.94
N LEU A 55 -3.71 8.66 5.25
CA LEU A 55 -4.38 9.59 6.17
C LEU A 55 -4.05 11.06 5.86
N SER A 56 -2.84 11.37 5.43
CA SER A 56 -2.44 12.71 4.98
C SER A 56 -3.18 13.16 3.72
N ILE A 57 -3.55 12.23 2.83
CA ILE A 57 -4.41 12.53 1.67
C ILE A 57 -5.82 12.90 2.14
N PHE A 58 -6.42 12.09 3.03
CA PHE A 58 -7.78 12.35 3.54
C PHE A 58 -7.89 13.60 4.42
N THR A 59 -6.83 13.93 5.17
CA THR A 59 -6.77 15.15 5.99
C THR A 59 -6.40 16.40 5.19
N GLY A 60 -6.13 16.28 3.89
CA GLY A 60 -5.83 17.41 3.00
C GLY A 60 -4.41 17.97 3.11
N HIS A 61 -3.50 17.32 3.86
CA HIS A 61 -2.09 17.72 3.94
C HIS A 61 -1.37 17.54 2.60
N ILE A 62 -1.83 16.60 1.77
CA ILE A 62 -1.31 16.38 0.41
C ILE A 62 -2.36 16.88 -0.59
N PRO A 63 -2.03 17.87 -1.45
CA PRO A 63 -2.96 18.34 -2.48
C PRO A 63 -3.39 17.21 -3.41
N LEU A 64 -4.67 17.16 -3.78
CA LEU A 64 -5.20 16.13 -4.69
C LEU A 64 -4.50 16.12 -6.06
N LYS A 65 -4.06 17.29 -6.53
CA LYS A 65 -3.25 17.41 -7.74
C LYS A 65 -1.95 16.59 -7.62
N THR A 66 -1.29 16.67 -6.48
CA THR A 66 -0.06 15.92 -6.19
C THR A 66 -0.33 14.42 -6.18
N VAL A 67 -1.46 13.99 -5.61
CA VAL A 67 -1.88 12.58 -5.62
C VAL A 67 -2.11 12.09 -7.05
N TYR A 68 -2.82 12.87 -7.87
CA TYR A 68 -3.06 12.53 -9.27
C TYR A 68 -1.74 12.39 -10.06
N GLU A 69 -0.84 13.36 -9.94
CA GLU A 69 0.45 13.35 -10.66
C GLU A 69 1.39 12.22 -10.22
N GLN A 70 1.33 11.83 -8.95
CA GLN A 70 2.16 10.74 -8.38
C GLN A 70 1.49 9.36 -8.48
N SER A 71 0.21 9.30 -8.86
CA SER A 71 -0.47 8.03 -9.09
C SER A 71 0.07 7.37 -10.36
N ALA A 72 0.36 6.07 -10.27
CA ALA A 72 0.67 5.21 -11.41
C ALA A 72 -0.42 4.13 -11.48
N GLY A 73 -1.03 3.94 -12.65
CA GLY A 73 -1.91 2.81 -12.87
C GLY A 73 -1.14 1.51 -13.11
N PRO A 74 -1.84 0.42 -13.48
CA PRO A 74 -1.22 -0.88 -13.69
C PRO A 74 -0.10 -0.88 -14.73
N ILE A 75 -0.25 -0.08 -15.78
CA ILE A 75 0.74 0.02 -16.86
C ILE A 75 1.95 0.81 -16.37
N GLY A 76 1.72 1.91 -15.65
CA GLY A 76 2.77 2.70 -15.00
C GLY A 76 3.56 1.87 -13.98
N ILE A 77 2.88 1.07 -13.15
CA ILE A 77 3.51 0.15 -12.20
C ILE A 77 4.41 -0.85 -12.93
N THR A 78 3.95 -1.41 -14.04
CA THR A 78 4.77 -2.34 -14.85
C THR A 78 6.04 -1.66 -15.37
N LYS A 79 5.95 -0.40 -15.78
CA LYS A 79 7.12 0.39 -16.19
C LYS A 79 8.08 0.65 -15.02
N ILE A 80 7.57 1.03 -13.84
CA ILE A 80 8.37 1.18 -12.63
C ILE A 80 9.08 -0.14 -12.29
N MET A 81 8.38 -1.27 -12.36
CA MET A 81 8.97 -2.59 -12.12
C MET A 81 10.09 -2.91 -13.11
N TYR A 82 9.91 -2.60 -14.39
CA TYR A 82 10.96 -2.74 -15.39
C TYR A 82 12.19 -1.89 -15.04
N ASP A 83 11.99 -0.62 -14.66
CA ASP A 83 13.09 0.28 -14.32
C ASP A 83 13.86 -0.20 -13.08
N PHE A 84 13.18 -0.72 -12.06
CA PHE A 84 13.83 -1.33 -10.89
C PHE A 84 14.51 -2.67 -11.22
N ALA A 85 13.98 -3.46 -12.16
CA ALA A 85 14.63 -4.70 -12.60
C ALA A 85 16.00 -4.43 -13.22
N THR A 86 16.17 -3.31 -13.93
CA THR A 86 17.48 -2.91 -14.49
C THR A 86 18.52 -2.49 -13.44
N GLN A 87 18.08 -2.17 -12.21
CA GLN A 87 18.96 -1.77 -11.11
C GLN A 87 19.52 -2.98 -10.33
N GLY A 88 18.91 -4.16 -10.51
CA GLY A 88 19.35 -5.42 -9.91
C GLY A 88 18.24 -6.12 -9.12
N ILE A 89 18.49 -7.39 -8.80
CA ILE A 89 17.48 -8.27 -8.17
C ILE A 89 17.04 -7.78 -6.79
N TYR A 90 17.95 -7.19 -6.01
CA TYR A 90 17.63 -6.67 -4.68
C TYR A 90 16.59 -5.54 -4.75
N ASP A 91 16.78 -4.58 -5.67
CA ASP A 91 15.87 -3.44 -5.83
C ASP A 91 14.52 -3.86 -6.38
N TYR A 92 14.53 -4.80 -7.33
CA TYR A 92 13.32 -5.41 -7.83
C TYR A 92 12.51 -6.11 -6.72
N LEU A 93 13.15 -6.94 -5.89
CA LEU A 93 12.47 -7.64 -4.79
C LEU A 93 11.97 -6.67 -3.72
N MET A 94 12.72 -5.61 -3.43
CA MET A 94 12.28 -4.56 -2.51
C MET A 94 11.03 -3.85 -3.04
N LEU A 95 10.99 -3.53 -4.34
CA LEU A 95 9.82 -2.94 -4.97
C LEU A 95 8.61 -3.90 -4.96
N VAL A 96 8.82 -5.18 -5.29
CA VAL A 96 7.75 -6.19 -5.25
C VAL A 96 7.19 -6.33 -3.84
N GLY A 97 8.06 -6.36 -2.81
CA GLY A 97 7.63 -6.38 -1.41
C GLY A 97 6.81 -5.14 -1.04
N LEU A 98 7.26 -3.96 -1.47
CA LEU A 98 6.56 -2.69 -1.28
C LEU A 98 5.17 -2.69 -1.93
N ILE A 99 5.07 -3.12 -3.19
CA ILE A 99 3.81 -3.22 -3.92
C ILE A 99 2.84 -4.18 -3.21
N ASN A 100 3.33 -5.32 -2.70
CA ASN A 100 2.50 -6.25 -1.95
C ASN A 100 1.94 -5.64 -0.66
N VAL A 101 2.74 -4.87 0.09
CA VAL A 101 2.23 -4.14 1.27
C VAL A 101 1.15 -3.14 0.87
N ILE A 102 1.38 -2.39 -0.22
CA ILE A 102 0.41 -1.40 -0.72
C ILE A 102 -0.89 -2.09 -1.16
N ILE A 103 -0.81 -3.15 -1.97
CA ILE A 103 -1.99 -3.92 -2.42
C ILE A 103 -2.73 -4.52 -1.22
N GLY A 104 -2.00 -5.08 -0.24
CA GLY A 104 -2.59 -5.60 0.99
C GLY A 104 -3.32 -4.53 1.78
N LEU A 105 -2.74 -3.34 1.93
CA LEU A 105 -3.40 -2.19 2.55
C LEU A 105 -4.64 -1.75 1.78
N PHE A 106 -4.57 -1.65 0.45
CA PHE A 106 -5.71 -1.31 -0.38
C PHE A 106 -6.83 -2.36 -0.27
N ASN A 107 -6.51 -3.65 -0.25
CA ASN A 107 -7.52 -4.71 -0.10
C ASN A 107 -8.27 -4.65 1.23
N LEU A 108 -7.71 -4.03 2.27
CA LEU A 108 -8.39 -3.82 3.55
C LEU A 108 -9.32 -2.61 3.54
N PHE A 109 -9.34 -1.79 2.49
CA PHE A 109 -10.28 -0.68 2.41
C PHE A 109 -11.73 -1.17 2.37
N PRO A 110 -12.66 -0.44 3.02
CA PRO A 110 -14.09 -0.73 3.00
C PRO A 110 -14.72 -0.32 1.65
N PHE A 111 -14.20 -0.87 0.54
CA PHE A 111 -14.65 -0.60 -0.81
C PHE A 111 -15.30 -1.86 -1.42
N PRO A 112 -16.41 -1.72 -2.18
CA PRO A 112 -16.98 -2.80 -2.96
C PRO A 112 -15.93 -3.58 -3.79
N ALA A 113 -16.11 -4.87 -3.98
CA ALA A 113 -15.17 -5.80 -4.66
C ALA A 113 -13.84 -6.09 -3.94
N LEU A 114 -13.45 -5.31 -2.93
CA LEU A 114 -12.28 -5.61 -2.10
C LEU A 114 -12.64 -6.45 -0.88
N ASP A 115 -11.66 -7.15 -0.33
CA ASP A 115 -11.82 -8.00 0.86
C ASP A 115 -12.29 -7.20 2.09
N GLY A 116 -11.82 -5.97 2.25
CA GLY A 116 -12.23 -5.06 3.32
C GLY A 116 -13.70 -4.65 3.24
N GLY A 117 -14.25 -4.54 2.03
CA GLY A 117 -15.69 -4.37 1.82
C GLY A 117 -16.47 -5.57 2.36
N ARG A 118 -16.01 -6.79 2.08
CA ARG A 118 -16.65 -8.03 2.56
C ARG A 118 -16.54 -8.17 4.07
N LEU A 119 -15.38 -7.86 4.65
CA LEU A 119 -15.19 -7.80 6.10
C LEU A 119 -16.16 -6.83 6.75
N LEU A 120 -16.38 -5.65 6.15
CA LEU A 120 -17.35 -4.68 6.63
C LEU A 120 -18.79 -5.21 6.59
N PHE A 121 -19.20 -5.91 5.52
CA PHE A 121 -20.52 -6.57 5.47
C PHE A 121 -20.68 -7.64 6.56
N ILE A 122 -19.64 -8.44 6.82
CA ILE A 122 -19.65 -9.45 7.88
C ILE A 122 -19.83 -8.78 9.25
N ILE A 123 -19.06 -7.72 9.54
CA ILE A 123 -19.16 -6.97 10.79
C ILE A 123 -20.55 -6.36 10.96
N ILE A 124 -21.08 -5.72 9.91
CA ILE A 124 -22.42 -5.13 9.93
C ILE A 124 -23.47 -6.20 10.15
N ASN A 125 -23.41 -7.33 9.45
CA ASN A 125 -24.35 -8.44 9.62
C ASN A 125 -24.31 -9.00 11.03
N TYR A 126 -23.12 -9.16 11.62
CA TYR A 126 -22.98 -9.63 12.99
C TYR A 126 -23.66 -8.69 14.00
N ILE A 127 -23.46 -7.37 13.83
CA ILE A 127 -24.10 -6.34 14.65
C ILE A 127 -25.63 -6.36 14.48
N LEU A 128 -26.12 -6.44 13.24
CA LEU A 128 -27.55 -6.45 12.92
C LEU A 128 -28.25 -7.69 13.50
N ILE A 129 -27.61 -8.85 13.43
CA ILE A 129 -28.10 -10.09 14.06
C ILE A 129 -28.21 -9.90 15.58
N GLY A 130 -27.17 -9.35 16.22
CA GLY A 130 -27.18 -9.08 17.66
C GLY A 130 -28.33 -8.15 18.08
N ILE A 131 -28.55 -7.06 17.34
CA ILE A 131 -29.67 -6.15 17.55
C ILE A 131 -31.01 -6.87 17.34
N SER A 132 -31.12 -7.65 16.27
CA SER A 132 -32.34 -8.42 15.96
C SER A 132 -32.71 -9.39 17.09
N LEU A 133 -31.72 -10.05 17.70
CA LEU A 133 -31.93 -10.95 18.83
C LEU A 133 -32.39 -10.19 20.08
N LEU A 134 -31.79 -9.02 20.34
CA LEU A 134 -32.18 -8.16 21.46
C LEU A 134 -33.63 -7.69 21.31
N LEU A 135 -34.00 -7.20 20.12
CA LEU A 135 -35.35 -6.71 19.81
C LEU A 135 -36.41 -7.82 19.88
N LYS A 136 -36.05 -9.05 19.50
CA LYS A 136 -36.93 -10.22 19.61
C LYS A 136 -37.20 -10.60 21.07
N LYS A 137 -36.19 -10.48 21.94
CA LYS A 137 -36.33 -10.76 23.38
C LYS A 137 -37.29 -9.79 24.07
N ILE A 138 -37.32 -8.52 23.65
CA ILE A 138 -38.20 -7.49 24.21
C ILE A 138 -39.57 -7.38 23.49
N GLY A 139 -39.87 -8.29 22.56
CA GLY A 139 -41.16 -8.34 21.86
C GLY A 139 -41.41 -7.22 20.84
N LEU A 140 -40.41 -6.39 20.54
CA LEU A 140 -40.55 -5.25 19.62
C LEU A 140 -40.33 -5.62 18.15
N TYR A 141 -39.75 -6.80 17.85
CA TYR A 141 -39.43 -7.15 16.47
C TYR A 141 -39.39 -8.67 16.25
N THR A 142 -40.02 -9.15 15.17
CA THR A 142 -40.20 -10.59 14.89
C THR A 142 -39.32 -11.10 13.75
N ARG A 143 -38.70 -10.22 12.97
CA ARG A 143 -37.97 -10.58 11.74
C ARG A 143 -36.45 -10.47 11.94
N ASN A 144 -35.69 -11.39 11.36
CA ASN A 144 -34.23 -11.27 11.33
C ASN A 144 -33.83 -10.07 10.46
N ILE A 145 -33.06 -9.15 11.04
CA ILE A 145 -32.44 -8.04 10.33
C ILE A 145 -31.06 -8.52 9.86
N VAL A 146 -30.95 -8.90 8.60
CA VAL A 146 -29.70 -9.37 7.99
C VAL A 146 -29.64 -8.84 6.56
N ILE A 147 -28.45 -8.48 6.10
CA ILE A 147 -28.19 -8.18 4.70
C ILE A 147 -28.13 -9.52 3.97
N THR A 148 -29.06 -9.73 3.05
CA THR A 148 -29.15 -10.96 2.24
C THR A 148 -27.88 -11.12 1.38
N PRO A 149 -27.35 -12.36 1.22
CA PRO A 149 -26.20 -12.61 0.35
C PRO A 149 -26.37 -12.04 -1.06
N ASP A 150 -27.59 -12.05 -1.61
CA ASP A 150 -27.90 -11.50 -2.93
C ASP A 150 -27.60 -9.99 -3.03
N LYS A 151 -27.83 -9.24 -1.95
CA LYS A 151 -27.59 -7.80 -1.91
C LYS A 151 -26.10 -7.48 -1.81
N GLU A 152 -25.38 -8.25 -1.01
CA GLU A 152 -23.92 -8.17 -0.90
C GLU A 152 -23.28 -8.50 -2.25
N GLU A 153 -23.72 -9.57 -2.91
CA GLU A 153 -23.19 -10.00 -4.20
C GLU A 153 -23.38 -8.92 -5.28
N ILE A 154 -24.58 -8.33 -5.38
CA ILE A 154 -24.84 -7.24 -6.33
C ILE A 154 -23.92 -6.04 -6.02
N PHE A 155 -23.76 -5.68 -4.75
CA PHE A 155 -22.89 -4.58 -4.35
C PHE A 155 -21.44 -4.82 -4.77
N HIS A 156 -20.90 -6.02 -4.51
CA HIS A 156 -19.54 -6.38 -4.92
C HIS A 156 -19.39 -6.48 -6.44
N LYS A 157 -20.38 -7.01 -7.18
CA LYS A 157 -20.35 -7.05 -8.65
C LYS A 157 -20.32 -5.66 -9.28
N VAL A 158 -21.20 -4.76 -8.81
CA VAL A 158 -21.20 -3.35 -9.24
C VAL A 158 -19.85 -2.72 -8.93
N GLY A 159 -19.35 -2.95 -7.71
CA GLY A 159 -18.00 -2.57 -7.30
C GLY A 159 -16.91 -2.99 -8.26
N LEU A 160 -16.93 -4.26 -8.67
CA LEU A 160 -15.93 -4.83 -9.55
C LEU A 160 -15.98 -4.19 -10.94
N ILE A 161 -17.18 -3.99 -11.48
CA ILE A 161 -17.36 -3.32 -12.78
C ILE A 161 -16.81 -1.89 -12.70
N VAL A 162 -17.15 -1.14 -11.67
CA VAL A 162 -16.65 0.23 -11.45
C VAL A 162 -15.12 0.22 -11.35
N LEU A 163 -14.55 -0.72 -10.60
CA LEU A 163 -13.10 -0.86 -10.44
C LEU A 163 -12.43 -1.18 -11.78
N LEU A 164 -12.96 -2.11 -12.57
CA LEU A 164 -12.41 -2.47 -13.88
C LEU A 164 -12.44 -1.30 -14.85
N VAL A 165 -13.54 -0.54 -14.88
CA VAL A 165 -13.64 0.69 -15.68
C VAL A 165 -12.60 1.71 -15.23
N PHE A 166 -12.41 1.88 -13.92
CA PHE A 166 -11.40 2.78 -13.38
C PHE A 166 -9.98 2.34 -13.74
N VAL A 167 -9.68 1.05 -13.65
CA VAL A 167 -8.39 0.47 -14.06
C VAL A 167 -8.09 0.79 -15.52
N VAL A 168 -9.05 0.57 -16.42
CA VAL A 168 -8.91 0.91 -17.84
C VAL A 168 -8.70 2.41 -18.03
N PHE A 169 -9.45 3.26 -17.32
CA PHE A 169 -9.32 4.71 -17.38
C PHE A 169 -7.91 5.19 -16.98
N VAL A 170 -7.38 4.73 -15.85
CA VAL A 170 -6.03 5.11 -15.39
C VAL A 170 -4.96 4.55 -16.32
N SER A 171 -5.16 3.35 -16.87
CA SER A 171 -4.26 2.77 -17.88
C SER A 171 -4.14 3.63 -19.14
N PHE A 172 -5.21 4.27 -19.62
CA PHE A 172 -5.11 5.21 -20.73
C PHE A 172 -4.22 6.42 -20.40
N ASN A 173 -4.32 6.94 -19.18
CA ASN A 173 -3.46 8.03 -18.72
C ASN A 173 -1.99 7.59 -18.65
N ASP A 174 -1.70 6.38 -18.13
CA ASP A 174 -0.36 5.83 -18.10
C ASP A 174 0.26 5.72 -19.50
N VAL A 175 -0.48 5.19 -20.48
CA VAL A 175 -0.01 5.07 -21.87
C VAL A 175 0.34 6.45 -22.43
N GLY A 176 -0.52 7.44 -22.20
CA GLY A 176 -0.25 8.82 -22.61
C GLY A 176 1.03 9.37 -22.01
N ARG A 177 1.30 9.11 -20.72
CA ARG A 177 2.54 9.54 -20.03
C ARG A 177 3.77 8.85 -20.60
N ILE A 178 3.71 7.54 -20.87
CA ILE A 178 4.81 6.77 -21.46
C ILE A 178 5.17 7.33 -22.84
N ILE A 179 4.17 7.60 -23.69
CA ILE A 179 4.39 8.15 -25.04
C ILE A 179 5.05 9.53 -24.98
N ARG A 180 4.68 10.36 -24.00
CA ARG A 180 5.31 11.67 -23.76
C ARG A 180 6.71 11.60 -23.14
N GLY A 181 7.19 10.41 -22.78
CA GLY A 181 8.48 10.21 -22.11
C GLY A 181 8.51 10.75 -20.68
N GLU A 182 7.36 10.89 -20.03
CA GLU A 182 7.31 11.34 -18.64
C GLU A 182 7.76 10.22 -17.70
N SER A 183 8.60 10.56 -16.72
CA SER A 183 8.98 9.62 -15.67
C SER A 183 7.81 9.37 -14.71
N PHE A 184 7.62 8.11 -14.32
CA PHE A 184 6.73 7.71 -13.23
C PHE A 184 7.38 7.84 -11.87
N ILE A 185 8.71 7.91 -11.83
CA ILE A 185 9.53 8.10 -10.63
C ILE A 185 10.05 9.54 -10.68
N LYS A 186 9.48 10.42 -9.86
CA LYS A 186 9.94 11.81 -9.69
C LYS A 186 10.76 11.95 -8.43
#